data_AF-A0A5J4RG31-F1
#
_entry.id   AF-A0A5J4RG31-F1
#
_cell.length_a   1.000
_cell.length_b   1.000
_cell.length_c   1.000
_cell.angle_alpha   90.00
_cell.angle_beta   90.00
_cell.angle_gamma   90.00
#
_symmetry.space_group_name_H-M   'P 1'
#
loop_
_entity.id
_entity.type
_entity.pdbx_description
1 polymer ?
#
loop_
_entity_poly.entity_id
_entity_poly.type
_entity_poly.pdbx_seq_one_letter_code
_entity_poly.pdbx_strand_id
1 'polypeptide(L)' 'MQIIGTHFNYYQVCKRKLWLFASGIGMEHTSDLVYEGKLVHEDSYPQRSAKYEEIELEGIKVD' A
#
# COMPACT_ATOMS: atom_id res chain seq x y z
N MET A 1 16.70 -0.81 12.31
CA MET A 1 15.41 -0.85 11.60
C MET A 1 14.58 0.33 12.09
N GLN A 2 14.30 1.31 11.24
CA GLN A 2 13.45 2.46 11.59
C GLN A 2 11.99 2.08 11.38
N ILE A 3 11.18 2.12 12.44
CA ILE A 3 9.76 1.75 12.39
C ILE A 3 8.97 2.97 11.92
N ILE A 4 8.41 2.90 10.71
CA ILE A 4 7.52 3.92 10.14
C ILE A 4 6.04 3.52 10.27
N GLY A 5 5.11 4.47 10.06
CA GLY A 5 3.67 4.24 10.17
C GLY A 5 3.13 3.03 9.39
N THR A 6 3.75 2.70 8.24
CA THR A 6 3.43 1.50 7.45
C THR A 6 3.61 0.19 8.22
N HIS A 7 4.63 0.11 9.08
CA HIS A 7 4.84 -1.08 9.92
C HIS A 7 3.70 -1.24 10.92
N PHE A 8 3.23 -0.13 11.51
CA PHE A 8 2.10 -0.16 12.43
C PHE A 8 0.80 -0.56 11.72
N ASN A 9 0.51 0.03 10.55
CA ASN A 9 -0.63 -0.35 9.73
C ASN A 9 -0.59 -1.84 9.39
N TYR A 10 0.55 -2.35 8.92
CA TYR A 10 0.68 -3.78 8.58
C TYR A 10 0.59 -4.69 9.80
N TYR A 11 1.08 -4.26 10.97
CA TYR A 11 0.90 -5.02 12.21
C TYR A 11 -0.59 -5.19 12.56
N GLN A 12 -1.38 -4.12 12.44
CA GLN A 12 -2.81 -4.13 12.74
C GLN A 12 -3.62 -4.95 11.73
N VAL A 13 -3.29 -4.84 10.44
CA VAL A 13 -4.01 -5.55 9.37
C VAL A 13 -3.58 -7.01 9.27
N CYS A 14 -2.27 -7.28 9.18
CA CYS A 14 -1.74 -8.64 9.00
C CYS A 14 -0.25 -8.75 9.37
N LYS A 15 0.07 -9.50 10.43
CA LYS A 15 1.45 -9.75 10.89
C LYS A 15 2.37 -10.36 9.82
N ARG A 16 1.83 -11.20 8.91
CA ARG A 16 2.59 -11.77 7.78
C ARG A 16 3.00 -10.71 6.77
N LYS A 17 2.14 -9.72 6.50
CA LYS A 17 2.44 -8.59 5.62
C LYS A 17 3.55 -7.71 6.20
N LEU A 18 3.54 -7.51 7.53
CA LEU A 18 4.62 -6.82 8.24
C LEU A 18 5.95 -7.56 8.11
N TRP A 19 5.96 -8.89 8.31
CA TRP A 19 7.20 -9.67 8.22
C TRP A 19 7.82 -9.62 6.83
N LEU A 20 6.99 -9.74 5.77
CA LEU A 20 7.45 -9.60 4.39
C LEU A 20 8.06 -8.22 4.14
N PHE A 21 7.36 -7.16 4.53
CA PHE A 21 7.81 -5.78 4.39
C PHE A 21 9.12 -5.50 5.16
N ALA A 22 9.20 -5.93 6.41
CA ALA A 22 10.40 -5.77 7.25
C ALA A 22 11.60 -6.59 6.73
N SER A 23 11.34 -7.68 6.00
CA SER A 23 12.35 -8.51 5.35
C SER A 23 12.75 -7.99 3.96
N GLY A 24 12.21 -6.84 3.52
CA GLY A 24 12.48 -6.26 2.20
C GLY A 24 11.80 -6.99 1.04
N ILE A 25 10.85 -7.90 1.34
CA ILE A 25 10.12 -8.67 0.33
C ILE A 25 8.85 -7.87 -0.03
N GLY A 26 8.94 -7.13 -1.14
CA GLY A 26 7.85 -6.34 -1.70
C GLY A 26 7.00 -7.10 -2.69
N MET A 27 5.94 -6.45 -3.18
CA MET A 27 5.23 -6.93 -4.37
C MET A 27 6.16 -6.79 -5.59
N GLU A 28 6.10 -7.76 -6.48
CA GLU A 28 6.88 -7.75 -7.71
C GLU A 28 6.39 -6.65 -8.65
N HIS A 29 7.30 -5.78 -9.12
CA HIS A 29 6.96 -4.67 -10.04
C HIS A 29 7.40 -4.92 -11.49
N THR A 30 8.04 -6.06 -11.77
CA THR A 30 8.59 -6.42 -13.08
C THR A 30 7.63 -7.22 -13.95
N SER A 31 6.51 -7.68 -13.38
CA SER A 31 5.51 -8.47 -14.09
C SER A 31 4.43 -7.57 -14.69
N ASP A 32 4.21 -7.69 -16.00
CA ASP A 32 3.20 -6.91 -16.74
C ASP A 32 1.79 -7.14 -16.19
N LEU A 33 1.48 -8.36 -15.74
CA LEU A 33 0.18 -8.70 -15.12
C LEU A 33 -0.05 -7.93 -13.80
N VAL A 34 1.02 -7.67 -13.04
CA VAL A 34 0.92 -6.88 -11.80
C VAL A 34 0.71 -5.40 -12.12
N TYR A 35 1.34 -4.91 -13.19
CA TYR A 35 1.12 -3.55 -13.68
C TYR A 35 -0.32 -3.35 -14.18
N GLU A 36 -0.84 -4.28 -14.97
CA GLU A 36 -2.24 -4.27 -15.43
C GLU A 36 -3.21 -4.28 -14.24
N GLY A 37 -2.97 -5.12 -13.23
CA GLY A 37 -3.77 -5.14 -12.01
C GLY A 37 -3.75 -3.81 -11.24
N LYS A 38 -2.61 -3.09 -11.24
CA LYS A 38 -2.49 -1.75 -10.63
C LYS A 38 -3.32 -0.73 -11.39
N LEU A 39 -3.25 -0.73 -12.73
CA LEU A 39 -4.01 0.20 -13.57
C LEU A 39 -5.52 -0.02 -13.39
N VAL A 40 -5.96 -1.27 -13.44
CA VAL A 40 -7.37 -1.63 -13.18
C VAL A 40 -7.78 -1.17 -11.77
N HIS A 41 -6.92 -1.33 -10.76
CA HIS A 41 -7.24 -0.86 -9.41
C HIS A 41 -7.42 0.66 -9.32
N GLU A 42 -6.59 1.43 -10.02
CA GLU A 42 -6.67 2.89 -10.09
C GLU A 42 -7.97 3.36 -10.79
N ASP A 43 -8.35 2.70 -11.89
CA ASP A 43 -9.50 3.11 -12.71
C ASP A 43 -10.85 2.51 -12.29
N SER A 44 -10.86 1.39 -11.57
CA SER A 44 -12.11 0.63 -11.28
C SER A 44 -13.02 1.27 -10.23
N TYR A 45 -12.49 2.12 -9.35
CA TYR A 45 -13.26 2.71 -8.25
C TYR A 45 -13.11 4.23 -8.16
N PRO A 46 -13.53 4.99 -9.19
CA PRO A 46 -13.39 6.45 -9.23
C PRO A 46 -14.17 7.19 -8.14
N GLN A 47 -15.14 6.52 -7.49
CA GLN A 47 -15.91 7.09 -6.36
C GLN A 47 -15.30 6.79 -4.98
N ARG A 48 -14.23 6.00 -4.90
CA ARG A 48 -13.59 5.68 -3.61
C ARG A 48 -12.76 6.84 -3.08
N SER A 49 -12.03 7.52 -3.96
CA SER A 49 -11.28 8.75 -3.68
C SER A 49 -12.16 9.95 -3.31
N ALA A 50 -13.45 9.91 -3.64
CA ALA A 50 -14.39 10.98 -3.31
C ALA A 50 -14.84 10.96 -1.84
N LYS A 51 -14.65 9.84 -1.12
CA LYS A 51 -15.12 9.67 0.27
C LYS A 51 -13.99 9.80 1.30
N TYR A 52 -12.74 9.64 0.88
CA TYR A 52 -11.56 9.70 1.73
C TYR A 52 -10.52 10.57 1.02
N GLU A 53 -10.20 11.70 1.64
CA GLU A 53 -9.17 12.62 1.15
C GLU A 53 -7.82 11.99 1.52
N GLU A 54 -7.06 11.52 0.53
CA GLU A 54 -5.71 11.02 0.78
C GLU A 54 -4.83 12.18 1.25
N ILE A 55 -4.64 12.29 2.57
CA ILE A 55 -3.75 13.31 3.14
C ILE A 55 -2.34 12.72 3.13
N GLU A 56 -1.48 13.27 2.25
CA GLU A 56 -0.06 12.95 2.20
C GLU A 56 0.71 13.91 3.11
N LEU A 57 1.10 13.43 4.29
CA LEU A 57 1.98 14.15 5.21
C LEU A 57 3.30 13.38 5.32
N GLU A 58 4.38 14.02 4.89
CA GLU A 58 5.76 13.56 5.09
C GLU A 58 6.03 12.10 4.64
N GLY A 59 5.39 11.68 3.55
CA GLY A 59 5.54 10.32 2.98
C GLY A 59 4.65 9.25 3.62
N ILE A 60 3.72 9.64 4.48
CA ILE A 60 2.68 8.78 5.03
C ILE A 60 1.36 9.12 4.32
N LYS A 61 0.81 8.14 3.61
CA LYS A 61 -0.52 8.21 2.98
C LYS A 61 -1.54 7.55 3.91
N VAL A 62 -2.61 8.26 4.23
CA VAL A 62 -3.73 7.79 5.04
C VAL A 62 -5.01 7.89 4.20
N ASP A 63 -5.67 6.74 3.99
CA ASP A 63 -7.05 6.59 3.49
C ASP A 63 -8.00 6.61 4.70
#